data_AF-A0A436W858-F1
#
_entry.id   AF-A0A436W858-F1
#
_cell.length_a   1.000
_cell.length_b   1.000
_cell.length_c   1.000
_cell.angle_alpha   90.00
_cell.angle_beta   90.00
_cell.angle_gamma   90.00
#
_symmetry.space_group_name_H-M   'P 1'
#
loop_
_entity.id
_entity.type
_entity.pdbx_description
1 polymer ?
#
loop_
_entity_poly.entity_id
_entity_poly.type
_entity_poly.pdbx_seq_one_letter_code
_entity_poly.pdbx_strand_id
1 'polypeptide(L)'
;MLYFSRLKMILIWLAVAATVVLAAPNLFPASTLAQLPNWVPKRQMTLGLDLQGGSHILLQMNQNDLIKDRLETSRDEIRTLLRDANPKINYTGLSGSGRTVQVRITDPSQIDAAKKVLKPLTDPVAAGLFTGGSVQEMTLDDSEPGLLKFTVTDAGIKYRTSTALTQSIEVVERRVNELGTTEPIVQRQGDDRILVQVPGLQDPQRLKEILGQTAKLTFQMVDQSMPVQDALNGRPPAGS
;
A
#
# COMPACT_ATOMS: atom_id res chain seq x y z
N MET A 1 -55.06 -2.46 34.44
CA MET A 1 -53.86 -2.09 35.22
C MET A 1 -52.78 -3.13 34.94
N LEU A 2 -51.65 -2.73 34.37
CA LEU A 2 -50.52 -3.63 34.14
C LEU A 2 -49.86 -3.95 35.49
N TYR A 3 -50.11 -5.14 36.03
CA TYR A 3 -49.44 -5.62 37.25
C TYR A 3 -48.08 -6.23 36.87
N PHE A 4 -47.00 -5.49 37.12
CA PHE A 4 -45.65 -6.00 36.94
C PHE A 4 -45.20 -6.81 38.17
N SER A 5 -44.63 -7.99 37.95
CA SER A 5 -44.00 -8.78 39.01
C SER A 5 -42.86 -7.97 39.66
N ARG A 6 -42.75 -8.02 40.99
CA ARG A 6 -41.72 -7.28 41.76
C ARG A 6 -40.30 -7.56 41.26
N LEU A 7 -40.03 -8.80 40.85
CA LEU A 7 -38.73 -9.19 40.29
C LEU A 7 -38.46 -8.53 38.93
N LYS A 8 -39.47 -8.44 38.06
CA LYS A 8 -39.38 -7.73 36.78
C LYS A 8 -39.13 -6.24 37.00
N MET A 9 -39.80 -5.63 37.98
CA MET A 9 -39.61 -4.23 38.33
C MET A 9 -38.18 -3.96 38.84
N ILE A 10 -37.64 -4.83 39.70
CA ILE A 10 -36.25 -4.74 40.19
C ILE A 10 -35.26 -4.86 39.02
N LEU A 11 -35.45 -5.83 38.11
CA LEU A 11 -34.57 -5.99 36.94
C LEU A 11 -34.59 -4.77 36.02
N ILE A 12 -35.77 -4.18 35.79
CA ILE A 12 -35.89 -2.97 34.97
C ILE A 12 -35.13 -1.81 35.62
N TRP A 13 -35.31 -1.58 36.92
CA TRP A 13 -34.58 -0.52 37.63
C TRP A 13 -33.08 -0.74 37.63
N LEU A 14 -32.62 -1.99 37.77
CA LEU A 14 -31.21 -2.34 37.72
C LEU A 14 -30.63 -2.08 36.32
N ALA A 15 -31.36 -2.41 35.25
CA ALA A 15 -30.96 -2.12 33.88
C ALA A 15 -30.89 -0.60 33.59
N VAL A 16 -31.86 0.17 34.09
CA VAL A 16 -31.85 1.64 33.99
C VAL A 16 -30.65 2.21 34.75
N ALA A 17 -30.42 1.77 35.98
CA ALA A 17 -29.27 2.20 36.78
C ALA A 17 -27.94 1.86 36.09
N ALA A 18 -27.80 0.66 35.53
CA ALA A 18 -26.63 0.26 34.76
C ALA A 18 -26.41 1.16 33.52
N THR A 19 -27.48 1.52 32.82
CA THR A 19 -27.42 2.41 31.65
C THR A 19 -26.95 3.81 32.04
N VAL A 20 -27.47 4.36 33.15
CA VAL A 20 -27.07 5.67 33.67
C VAL A 20 -25.59 5.64 34.07
N VAL A 21 -25.13 4.58 34.76
CA VAL A 21 -23.72 4.45 35.15
C VAL A 21 -22.80 4.35 33.93
N LEU A 22 -23.19 3.63 32.88
CA LEU A 22 -22.41 3.52 31.64
C LEU A 22 -22.40 4.82 30.82
N ALA A 23 -23.47 5.62 30.87
CA ALA A 23 -23.57 6.89 30.14
C ALA A 23 -22.99 8.09 30.89
N ALA A 24 -22.89 8.02 32.22
CA ALA A 24 -22.39 9.09 33.10
C ALA A 24 -21.04 9.71 32.66
N PRO A 25 -20.06 8.96 32.13
CA PRO A 25 -18.77 9.54 31.73
C PRO A 25 -18.88 10.63 30.66
N ASN A 26 -19.91 10.60 29.82
CA ASN A 26 -20.13 11.61 28.78
C ASN A 26 -20.51 13.01 29.32
N LEU A 27 -20.90 13.11 30.60
CA LEU A 27 -21.32 14.38 31.23
C LEU A 27 -20.17 15.12 31.92
N PHE A 28 -19.02 14.49 32.09
CA PHE A 28 -17.88 15.05 32.83
C PHE A 28 -16.70 15.34 31.91
N PRO A 29 -15.91 16.40 32.16
CA PRO A 29 -14.65 16.62 31.44
C PRO A 29 -13.64 15.48 31.68
N ALA A 30 -12.76 15.23 30.70
CA ALA A 30 -11.75 14.17 30.76
C ALA A 30 -10.80 14.30 31.97
N SER A 31 -10.53 15.53 32.42
CA SER A 31 -9.71 15.81 33.62
C SER A 31 -10.36 15.30 34.92
N THR A 32 -11.68 15.41 35.04
CA THR A 32 -12.44 14.92 36.19
C THR A 32 -12.50 13.39 36.19
N LEU A 33 -12.67 12.78 35.00
CA LEU A 33 -12.70 11.32 34.86
C LEU A 33 -11.35 10.66 35.20
N ALA A 34 -10.24 11.34 34.93
CA ALA A 34 -8.91 10.84 35.24
C ALA A 34 -8.69 10.64 36.76
N GLN A 35 -9.32 11.47 37.59
CA GLN A 35 -9.21 11.44 39.05
C GLN A 35 -10.09 10.37 39.72
N LEU A 36 -11.04 9.77 38.98
CA LEU A 36 -11.93 8.76 39.53
C LEU A 36 -11.19 7.42 39.75
N PRO A 37 -11.66 6.58 40.69
CA PRO A 37 -11.12 5.23 40.87
C PRO A 37 -11.26 4.36 39.60
N ASN A 38 -10.38 3.36 39.44
CA ASN A 38 -10.35 2.50 38.24
C ASN A 38 -11.58 1.59 38.07
N TRP A 39 -12.42 1.42 39.09
CA TRP A 39 -13.64 0.63 39.02
C TRP A 39 -14.81 1.38 38.34
N VAL A 40 -14.69 2.70 38.15
CA VAL A 40 -15.71 3.53 37.49
C VAL A 40 -15.46 3.53 35.97
N PRO A 41 -16.50 3.41 35.12
CA PRO A 41 -16.33 3.60 33.68
C PRO A 41 -15.80 5.01 33.40
N LYS A 42 -14.69 5.12 32.67
CA LYS A 42 -14.07 6.40 32.26
C LYS A 42 -14.14 6.66 30.76
N ARG A 43 -14.61 5.68 29.97
CA ARG A 43 -14.66 5.78 28.52
C ARG A 43 -15.82 6.67 28.10
N GLN A 44 -15.50 7.77 27.44
CA GLN A 44 -16.47 8.62 26.76
C GLN A 44 -16.76 8.06 25.37
N MET A 45 -17.91 8.42 24.82
CA MET A 45 -18.24 8.14 23.43
C MET A 45 -17.29 8.93 22.52
N THR A 46 -16.72 8.25 21.52
CA THR A 46 -15.87 8.89 20.54
C THR A 46 -16.72 9.79 19.63
N LEU A 47 -16.29 11.03 19.46
CA LEU A 47 -17.01 12.01 18.65
C LEU A 47 -16.54 11.86 17.19
N GLY A 48 -17.49 11.83 16.26
CA GLY A 48 -17.17 11.81 14.84
C GLY A 48 -16.54 13.12 14.37
N LEU A 49 -16.01 13.10 13.14
CA LEU A 49 -15.37 14.26 12.50
C LEU A 49 -16.25 15.52 12.52
N ASP A 50 -17.56 15.37 12.34
CA ASP A 50 -18.52 16.48 12.30
C ASP A 50 -18.69 17.17 13.67
N LEU A 51 -18.52 16.43 14.76
CA LEU A 51 -18.70 16.93 16.13
C LEU A 51 -17.38 17.35 16.79
N GLN A 52 -16.27 16.69 16.45
CA GLN A 52 -14.95 16.96 17.03
C GLN A 52 -14.09 17.89 16.15
N GLY A 53 -14.47 18.06 14.88
CA GLY A 53 -13.59 18.61 13.85
C GLY A 53 -12.45 17.65 13.51
N GLY A 54 -11.73 17.92 12.42
CA GLY A 54 -10.59 17.12 12.00
C GLY A 54 -10.28 17.25 10.51
N SER A 55 -9.48 16.31 10.00
CA SER A 55 -9.02 16.28 8.62
C SER A 55 -9.58 15.09 7.84
N HIS A 56 -10.02 15.34 6.62
CA HIS A 56 -10.54 14.34 5.69
C HIS A 56 -9.79 14.43 4.36
N ILE A 57 -9.08 13.37 3.97
CA ILE A 57 -8.28 13.31 2.75
C ILE A 57 -8.63 12.05 1.96
N LEU A 58 -8.75 12.22 0.66
CA LEU A 58 -8.87 11.12 -0.29
C LEU A 58 -7.59 11.05 -1.11
N LEU A 59 -6.89 9.91 -1.03
CA LEU A 59 -5.67 9.64 -1.78
C LEU A 59 -6.02 8.74 -2.97
N GLN A 60 -5.51 9.06 -4.16
CA GLN A 60 -5.71 8.25 -5.37
C GLN A 60 -4.38 7.66 -5.84
N MET A 61 -4.39 6.39 -6.20
CA MET A 61 -3.23 5.69 -6.75
C MET A 61 -2.92 6.17 -8.17
N ASN A 62 -1.66 6.49 -8.45
CA ASN A 62 -1.22 6.80 -9.82
C ASN A 62 -0.91 5.51 -10.57
N GLN A 63 -1.86 5.06 -11.41
CA GLN A 63 -1.69 3.85 -12.21
C GLN A 63 -0.54 3.96 -13.21
N ASN A 64 -0.24 5.16 -13.72
CA ASN A 64 0.83 5.35 -14.70
C ASN A 64 2.20 5.08 -14.09
N ASP A 65 2.41 5.50 -12.84
CA ASP A 65 3.66 5.22 -12.12
C ASP A 65 3.78 3.72 -11.84
N LEU A 66 2.69 3.06 -11.47
CA LEU A 66 2.66 1.62 -11.23
C LEU A 66 2.98 0.80 -12.49
N ILE A 67 2.47 1.23 -13.65
CA ILE A 67 2.79 0.64 -14.95
C ILE A 67 4.27 0.87 -15.26
N LYS A 68 4.76 2.10 -15.11
CA LYS A 68 6.15 2.45 -15.40
C LYS A 68 7.12 1.61 -14.56
N ASP A 69 6.92 1.55 -13.25
CA ASP A 69 7.74 0.75 -12.34
C ASP A 69 7.73 -0.73 -12.70
N ARG A 70 6.56 -1.27 -13.11
CA ARG A 70 6.47 -2.65 -13.59
C ARG A 70 7.23 -2.86 -14.89
N LEU A 71 7.15 -1.93 -15.84
CA LEU A 71 7.89 -2.03 -17.11
C LEU A 71 9.40 -1.98 -16.89
N GLU A 72 9.88 -1.09 -16.01
CA GLU A 72 11.29 -1.00 -15.64
C GLU A 72 11.78 -2.30 -14.97
N THR A 73 11.01 -2.79 -13.99
CA THR A 73 11.31 -4.06 -13.32
C THR A 73 11.34 -5.22 -14.31
N SER A 74 10.34 -5.33 -15.19
CA SER A 74 10.28 -6.42 -16.17
C SER A 74 11.36 -6.32 -17.23
N ARG A 75 11.76 -5.12 -17.64
CA ARG A 75 12.92 -4.93 -18.52
C ARG A 75 14.19 -5.48 -17.86
N ASP A 76 14.38 -5.21 -16.57
CA ASP A 76 15.56 -5.64 -15.83
C ASP A 76 15.53 -7.15 -15.54
N GLU A 77 14.36 -7.71 -15.27
CA GLU A 77 14.12 -9.17 -15.19
C GLU A 77 14.44 -9.85 -16.53
N ILE A 78 13.90 -9.36 -17.66
CA ILE A 78 14.19 -9.90 -19.02
C ILE A 78 15.69 -9.89 -19.28
N ARG A 79 16.37 -8.76 -19.00
CA ARG A 79 17.82 -8.64 -19.17
C ARG A 79 18.57 -9.72 -18.38
N THR A 80 18.19 -9.92 -17.13
CA THR A 80 18.85 -10.86 -16.22
C THR A 80 18.61 -12.29 -16.66
N LEU A 81 17.35 -12.65 -16.92
CA LEU A 81 16.96 -14.00 -17.37
C LEU A 81 17.64 -14.41 -18.67
N LEU A 82 17.69 -13.52 -19.68
CA LEU A 82 18.36 -13.82 -20.95
C LEU A 82 19.89 -13.91 -20.82
N ARG A 83 20.48 -13.14 -19.90
CA ARG A 83 21.92 -13.16 -19.62
C ARG A 83 22.34 -14.43 -18.90
N ASP A 84 21.55 -14.88 -17.92
CA ASP A 84 21.85 -16.03 -17.07
C ASP A 84 21.42 -17.37 -17.70
N ALA A 85 20.68 -17.33 -18.81
CA ALA A 85 20.37 -18.50 -19.62
C ALA A 85 21.67 -19.19 -20.09
N ASN A 86 21.65 -20.52 -20.11
CA ASN A 86 22.77 -21.34 -20.61
C ASN A 86 22.29 -22.23 -21.76
N PRO A 87 22.71 -21.97 -23.02
CA PRO A 87 23.63 -20.92 -23.49
C PRO A 87 23.03 -19.50 -23.39
N LYS A 88 23.91 -18.49 -23.25
CA LYS A 88 23.52 -17.07 -23.16
C LYS A 88 22.76 -16.65 -24.42
N ILE A 89 21.62 -16.00 -24.22
CA ILE A 89 20.77 -15.53 -25.30
C ILE A 89 21.09 -14.07 -25.61
N ASN A 90 21.56 -13.81 -26.83
CA ASN A 90 21.84 -12.45 -27.29
C ASN A 90 20.55 -11.76 -27.76
N TYR A 91 20.38 -10.51 -27.32
CA TYR A 91 19.21 -9.71 -27.63
C TYR A 91 19.57 -8.27 -27.99
N THR A 92 18.69 -7.63 -28.75
CA THR A 92 18.80 -6.24 -29.22
C THR A 92 17.47 -5.52 -28.99
N GLY A 93 17.50 -4.20 -28.86
CA GLY A 93 16.28 -3.39 -28.85
C GLY A 93 15.36 -3.60 -27.63
N LEU A 94 15.96 -3.93 -26.47
CA LEU A 94 15.22 -4.02 -25.21
C LEU A 94 14.74 -2.62 -24.79
N SER A 95 13.45 -2.36 -24.98
CA SER A 95 12.84 -1.07 -24.69
C SER A 95 11.44 -1.24 -24.10
N GLY A 96 11.11 -0.43 -23.10
CA GLY A 96 9.76 -0.29 -22.56
C GLY A 96 9.12 0.99 -23.08
N SER A 97 7.94 0.90 -23.69
CA SER A 97 7.16 2.06 -24.12
C SER A 97 5.67 1.84 -23.87
N GLY A 98 5.02 2.84 -23.27
CA GLY A 98 3.59 2.84 -22.94
C GLY A 98 3.25 1.76 -21.91
N ARG A 99 2.79 0.60 -22.39
CA ARG A 99 2.41 -0.58 -21.59
C ARG A 99 3.11 -1.84 -22.05
N THR A 100 4.12 -1.70 -22.90
CA THR A 100 4.76 -2.80 -23.61
C THR A 100 6.25 -2.79 -23.37
N VAL A 101 6.82 -3.95 -23.11
CA VAL A 101 8.27 -4.19 -23.18
C VAL A 101 8.53 -5.08 -24.37
N GLN A 102 9.39 -4.63 -25.28
CA GLN A 102 9.78 -5.41 -26.45
C GLN A 102 11.26 -5.78 -26.35
N VAL A 103 11.58 -6.96 -26.85
CA VAL A 103 12.95 -7.46 -26.95
C VAL A 103 13.08 -8.28 -28.23
N ARG A 104 14.15 -8.03 -29.00
CA ARG A 104 14.45 -8.79 -30.21
C ARG A 104 15.56 -9.79 -29.93
N ILE A 105 15.31 -11.07 -30.17
CA ILE A 105 16.31 -12.12 -30.08
C ILE A 105 17.13 -12.12 -31.36
N THR A 106 18.46 -12.14 -31.24
CA THR A 106 19.37 -12.04 -32.39
C THR A 106 19.48 -13.36 -33.15
N ASP A 107 19.43 -14.48 -32.42
CA ASP A 107 19.57 -15.83 -32.99
C ASP A 107 18.19 -16.49 -33.16
N PRO A 108 17.75 -16.79 -34.39
CA PRO A 108 16.46 -17.44 -34.65
C PRO A 108 16.32 -18.81 -33.99
N SER A 109 17.42 -19.55 -33.80
CA SER A 109 17.40 -20.88 -33.18
C SER A 109 17.12 -20.83 -31.68
N GLN A 110 17.33 -19.68 -31.05
CA GLN A 110 17.20 -19.49 -29.61
C GLN A 110 15.84 -18.88 -29.20
N ILE A 111 14.94 -18.61 -30.16
CA ILE A 111 13.64 -18.00 -29.87
C ILE A 111 12.82 -18.89 -28.91
N ASP A 112 12.77 -20.20 -29.15
CA ASP A 112 12.00 -21.12 -28.29
C ASP A 112 12.62 -21.26 -26.90
N ALA A 113 13.95 -21.24 -26.82
CA ALA A 113 14.67 -21.20 -25.55
C ALA A 113 14.38 -19.90 -24.78
N ALA A 114 14.37 -18.76 -25.48
CA ALA A 114 14.05 -17.46 -24.90
C ALA A 114 12.61 -17.42 -24.36
N LYS A 115 11.63 -17.92 -25.13
CA LYS A 115 10.24 -18.04 -24.67
C LYS A 115 10.11 -18.87 -23.40
N LYS A 116 10.85 -19.99 -23.32
CA LYS A 116 10.86 -20.85 -22.14
C LYS A 116 11.45 -20.15 -20.91
N VAL A 117 12.53 -19.40 -21.09
CA VAL A 117 13.21 -18.64 -20.03
C VAL A 117 12.38 -17.44 -19.57
N LEU A 118 11.64 -16.79 -20.47
CA LEU A 118 10.80 -15.63 -20.16
C LEU A 118 9.38 -16.00 -19.72
N LYS A 119 9.00 -17.29 -19.79
CA LYS A 119 7.72 -17.81 -19.34
C LYS A 119 7.29 -17.33 -17.94
N PRO A 120 8.19 -17.25 -16.93
CA PRO A 120 7.84 -16.77 -15.59
C PRO A 120 7.22 -15.36 -15.55
N LEU A 121 7.50 -14.51 -16.54
CA LEU A 121 6.92 -13.16 -16.62
C LEU A 121 5.46 -13.16 -17.06
N THR A 122 5.05 -14.23 -17.76
CA THR A 122 3.68 -14.43 -18.27
C THR A 122 2.89 -15.44 -17.46
N ASP A 123 3.55 -16.11 -16.51
CA ASP A 123 2.90 -17.09 -15.65
C ASP A 123 1.82 -16.41 -14.81
N PRO A 124 0.62 -16.99 -14.70
CA PRO A 124 -0.46 -16.39 -13.92
C PRO A 124 -0.07 -16.25 -12.45
N VAL A 125 -0.25 -15.07 -11.90
CA VAL A 125 -0.05 -14.81 -10.47
C VAL A 125 -1.32 -15.21 -9.73
N ALA A 126 -1.17 -15.95 -8.63
CA ALA A 126 -2.29 -16.31 -7.77
C ALA A 126 -2.89 -15.05 -7.15
N ALA A 127 -4.11 -14.70 -7.55
CA ALA A 127 -4.82 -13.49 -7.13
C ALA A 127 -5.49 -13.64 -5.75
N GLY A 128 -4.75 -14.21 -4.80
CA GLY A 128 -5.17 -14.46 -3.42
C GLY A 128 -5.26 -15.94 -3.08
N LEU A 129 -4.83 -16.29 -1.86
CA LEU A 129 -4.82 -17.67 -1.35
C LEU A 129 -6.24 -18.27 -1.20
N PHE A 130 -7.27 -17.43 -1.13
CA PHE A 130 -8.65 -17.81 -0.81
C PHE A 130 -9.64 -17.75 -1.98
N THR A 131 -9.31 -17.05 -3.07
CA THR A 131 -10.24 -16.76 -4.17
C THR A 131 -10.04 -17.66 -5.39
N GLY A 132 -8.97 -18.47 -5.43
CA GLY A 132 -8.72 -19.45 -6.49
C GLY A 132 -8.53 -18.86 -7.89
N GLY A 133 -8.44 -17.53 -8.02
CA GLY A 133 -8.25 -16.84 -9.29
C GLY A 133 -6.77 -16.72 -9.63
N SER A 134 -6.41 -16.96 -10.89
CA SER A 134 -5.08 -16.66 -11.42
C SER A 134 -5.17 -15.49 -12.38
N VAL A 135 -4.35 -14.46 -12.21
CA VAL A 135 -4.32 -13.28 -13.07
C VAL A 135 -3.07 -13.33 -13.93
N GLN A 136 -3.27 -13.32 -15.25
CA GLN A 136 -2.18 -13.15 -16.19
C GLN A 136 -1.83 -11.67 -16.29
N GLU A 137 -0.72 -11.28 -15.67
CA GLU A 137 -0.32 -9.87 -15.63
C GLU A 137 0.27 -9.38 -16.95
N MET A 138 0.99 -10.24 -17.65
CA MET A 138 1.59 -9.94 -18.94
C MET A 138 1.20 -10.98 -19.98
N THR A 139 0.88 -10.50 -21.17
CA THR A 139 0.72 -11.34 -22.36
C THR A 139 1.94 -11.20 -23.23
N LEU A 140 2.36 -12.31 -23.82
CA LEU A 140 3.39 -12.34 -24.85
C LEU A 140 2.71 -12.32 -26.22
N ASP A 141 3.10 -11.37 -27.04
CA ASP A 141 2.80 -11.32 -28.47
C ASP A 141 4.08 -11.71 -29.24
N ASP A 142 3.93 -12.68 -30.13
CA ASP A 142 4.96 -13.30 -30.98
C ASP A 142 4.55 -13.24 -32.45
N SER A 143 3.83 -12.18 -32.83
CA SER A 143 3.38 -11.96 -34.21
C SER A 143 4.53 -11.73 -35.20
N GLU A 144 5.67 -11.23 -34.74
CA GLU A 144 6.86 -10.98 -35.56
C GLU A 144 8.00 -11.95 -35.20
N PRO A 145 8.57 -12.69 -36.18
CA PRO A 145 9.68 -13.62 -35.93
C PRO A 145 10.87 -12.95 -35.22
N GLY A 146 11.15 -13.42 -34.00
CA GLY A 146 12.27 -12.95 -33.19
C GLY A 146 12.01 -11.67 -32.39
N LEU A 147 10.84 -11.02 -32.52
CA LEU A 147 10.43 -9.90 -31.68
C LEU A 147 9.41 -10.37 -30.64
N LEU A 148 9.83 -10.42 -29.39
CA LEU A 148 8.96 -10.79 -28.27
C LEU A 148 8.44 -9.51 -27.62
N LYS A 149 7.11 -9.34 -27.61
CA LYS A 149 6.45 -8.16 -27.03
C LYS A 149 5.60 -8.56 -25.84
N PHE A 150 5.98 -8.07 -24.67
CA PHE A 150 5.26 -8.27 -23.41
C PHE A 150 4.35 -7.08 -23.17
N THR A 151 3.04 -7.30 -23.06
CA THR A 151 2.05 -6.25 -22.81
C THR A 151 1.41 -6.44 -21.44
N VAL A 152 1.36 -5.38 -20.63
CA VAL A 152 0.67 -5.42 -19.34
C VAL A 152 -0.84 -5.40 -19.56
N THR A 153 -1.52 -6.45 -19.08
CA THR A 153 -2.98 -6.60 -19.23
C THR A 153 -3.74 -5.67 -18.28
N ASP A 154 -4.98 -5.30 -18.62
CA ASP A 154 -5.82 -4.51 -17.72
C ASP A 154 -6.16 -5.26 -16.42
N ALA A 155 -6.29 -6.58 -16.49
CA ALA A 155 -6.45 -7.44 -15.31
C ALA A 155 -5.22 -7.36 -14.39
N GLY A 156 -4.02 -7.38 -14.97
CA GLY A 156 -2.75 -7.19 -14.25
C GLY A 156 -2.64 -5.83 -13.58
N ILE A 157 -3.05 -4.76 -14.26
CA ILE A 157 -3.08 -3.40 -13.66
C ILE A 157 -4.04 -3.35 -12.48
N LYS A 158 -5.26 -3.88 -12.62
CA LYS A 158 -6.24 -3.89 -11.52
C LYS A 158 -5.73 -4.70 -10.33
N TYR A 159 -5.15 -5.87 -10.58
CA TYR A 159 -4.55 -6.72 -9.54
C TYR A 159 -3.42 -5.99 -8.80
N ARG A 160 -2.48 -5.40 -9.54
CA ARG A 160 -1.37 -4.65 -8.95
C ARG A 160 -1.84 -3.41 -8.21
N THR A 161 -2.80 -2.67 -8.76
CA THR A 161 -3.40 -1.50 -8.11
C THR A 161 -4.04 -1.90 -6.79
N SER A 162 -4.84 -2.98 -6.77
CA SER A 162 -5.47 -3.47 -5.54
C SER A 162 -4.44 -3.94 -4.51
N THR A 163 -3.37 -4.61 -4.94
CA THR A 163 -2.31 -5.10 -4.05
C THR A 163 -1.52 -3.94 -3.45
N ALA A 164 -1.10 -2.99 -4.29
CA ALA A 164 -0.42 -1.77 -3.87
C ALA A 164 -1.29 -0.94 -2.94
N LEU A 165 -2.61 -0.89 -3.17
CA LEU A 165 -3.55 -0.19 -2.32
C LEU A 165 -3.66 -0.82 -0.92
N THR A 166 -3.76 -2.14 -0.82
CA THR A 166 -3.75 -2.85 0.48
C THR A 166 -2.46 -2.56 1.26
N GLN A 167 -1.31 -2.66 0.60
CA GLN A 167 -0.01 -2.33 1.22
C GLN A 167 0.07 -0.85 1.64
N SER A 168 -0.49 0.05 0.82
CA SER A 168 -0.49 1.48 1.11
C SER A 168 -1.38 1.83 2.29
N ILE A 169 -2.50 1.12 2.50
CA ILE A 169 -3.35 1.30 3.69
C ILE A 169 -2.55 1.06 4.96
N GLU A 170 -1.78 -0.02 5.04
CA GLU A 170 -0.94 -0.33 6.21
C GLU A 170 0.15 0.73 6.44
N VAL A 171 0.70 1.31 5.37
CA VAL A 171 1.69 2.40 5.47
C VAL A 171 1.04 3.68 5.97
N VAL A 172 -0.11 4.05 5.40
CA VAL A 172 -0.88 5.24 5.79
C VAL A 172 -1.32 5.12 7.24
N GLU A 173 -1.86 3.98 7.66
CA GLU A 173 -2.28 3.73 9.04
C GLU A 173 -1.14 3.93 10.04
N ARG A 174 0.04 3.36 9.76
CA ARG A 174 1.24 3.57 10.60
C ARG A 174 1.63 5.04 10.70
N ARG A 175 1.67 5.76 9.58
CA ARG A 175 2.04 7.18 9.55
C ARG A 175 1.05 8.07 10.30
N VAL A 176 -0.24 7.74 10.23
CA VAL A 176 -1.25 8.51 10.96
C VAL A 176 -1.17 8.20 12.45
N ASN A 177 -0.90 6.95 12.84
CA ASN A 177 -0.70 6.60 14.26
C ASN A 177 0.50 7.32 14.90
N GLU A 178 1.54 7.64 14.14
CA GLU A 178 2.69 8.44 14.60
C GLU A 178 2.30 9.88 15.00
N LEU A 179 1.16 10.40 14.54
CA LEU A 179 0.65 11.72 14.95
C LEU A 179 0.09 11.74 16.39
N GLY A 180 -0.02 10.58 17.05
CA GLY A 180 -0.56 10.48 18.40
C GLY A 180 -2.09 10.67 18.47
N THR A 181 -2.78 10.53 17.34
CA THR A 181 -4.25 10.62 17.27
C THR A 181 -4.89 9.30 17.68
N THR A 182 -5.96 9.37 18.47
CA THR A 182 -6.45 8.19 19.19
C THR A 182 -7.09 7.14 18.27
N GLU A 183 -7.73 7.50 17.15
CA GLU A 183 -8.44 6.53 16.29
C GLU A 183 -8.60 7.04 14.84
N PRO A 184 -7.60 6.92 13.95
CA PRO A 184 -7.76 7.29 12.55
C PRO A 184 -8.57 6.25 11.77
N ILE A 185 -9.39 6.70 10.84
CA ILE A 185 -10.11 5.83 9.90
C ILE A 185 -9.35 5.83 8.59
N VAL A 186 -8.71 4.70 8.27
CA VAL A 186 -8.04 4.47 6.99
C VAL A 186 -8.74 3.32 6.29
N GLN A 187 -9.40 3.61 5.17
CA GLN A 187 -10.23 2.63 4.47
C GLN A 187 -10.07 2.72 2.96
N ARG A 188 -10.24 1.60 2.29
CA ARG A 188 -10.35 1.56 0.82
C ARG A 188 -11.65 2.23 0.38
N GLN A 189 -11.56 3.10 -0.63
CA GLN A 189 -12.71 3.70 -1.28
C GLN A 189 -12.68 3.37 -2.78
N GLY A 190 -13.54 2.45 -3.22
CA GLY A 190 -13.52 1.98 -4.61
C GLY A 190 -12.26 1.19 -4.95
N ASP A 191 -11.83 1.23 -6.21
CA ASP A 191 -10.76 0.35 -6.70
C ASP A 191 -9.34 0.90 -6.49
N ASP A 192 -9.18 2.23 -6.50
CA ASP A 192 -7.88 2.91 -6.60
C ASP A 192 -7.67 4.03 -5.57
N ARG A 193 -8.58 4.21 -4.61
CA ARG A 193 -8.52 5.30 -3.62
C ARG A 193 -8.52 4.82 -2.18
N ILE A 194 -7.88 5.62 -1.33
CA ILE A 194 -7.81 5.44 0.11
C ILE A 194 -8.42 6.66 0.77
N LEU A 195 -9.43 6.42 1.60
CA LEU A 195 -10.06 7.40 2.47
C LEU A 195 -9.30 7.45 3.79
N VAL A 196 -8.89 8.66 4.19
CA VAL A 196 -8.21 8.91 5.47
C VAL A 196 -8.97 9.97 6.24
N GLN A 197 -9.42 9.63 7.44
CA GLN A 197 -10.07 10.57 8.36
C GLN A 197 -9.33 10.57 9.69
N VAL A 198 -9.00 11.76 10.16
CA VAL A 198 -8.24 11.95 11.40
C VAL A 198 -9.00 12.94 12.30
N PRO A 199 -9.77 12.44 13.28
CA PRO A 199 -10.48 13.28 14.23
C PRO A 199 -9.51 14.12 15.08
N GLY A 200 -9.88 15.37 15.36
CA GLY A 200 -9.08 16.28 16.19
C GLY A 200 -7.83 16.86 15.52
N LEU A 201 -7.49 16.44 14.29
CA LEU A 201 -6.41 17.05 13.52
C LEU A 201 -6.92 18.27 12.74
N GLN A 202 -6.61 19.46 13.25
CA GLN A 202 -7.15 20.72 12.72
C GLN A 202 -6.52 21.18 11.40
N ASP A 203 -5.29 20.73 11.09
CA ASP A 203 -4.57 21.14 9.88
C ASP A 203 -4.42 19.99 8.86
N PRO A 204 -5.22 20.00 7.78
CA PRO A 204 -5.12 19.03 6.71
C PRO A 204 -3.81 19.11 5.91
N GLN A 205 -3.12 20.27 5.88
CA GLN A 205 -1.87 20.41 5.12
C GLN A 205 -0.76 19.59 5.78
N ARG A 206 -0.64 19.64 7.11
CA ARG A 206 0.28 18.78 7.85
C ARG A 206 0.04 17.30 7.59
N LEU A 207 -1.23 16.87 7.54
CA LEU A 207 -1.57 15.49 7.18
C LEU A 207 -1.12 15.14 5.76
N LYS A 208 -1.38 16.05 4.81
CA LYS A 208 -0.97 15.89 3.42
C LYS A 208 0.55 15.82 3.27
N GLU A 209 1.33 16.60 4.02
CA GLU A 209 2.80 16.57 3.97
C GLU A 209 3.35 15.22 4.44
N ILE A 210 2.85 14.72 5.57
CA ILE A 210 3.25 13.44 6.14
C ILE A 210 2.87 12.27 5.23
N LEU A 211 1.68 12.31 4.64
CA LEU A 211 1.22 11.25 3.73
C LEU A 211 1.84 11.38 2.32
N GLY A 212 2.14 12.60 1.89
CA GLY A 212 2.67 12.92 0.56
C GLY A 212 4.16 12.64 0.40
N GLN A 213 4.91 12.51 1.50
CA GLN A 213 6.33 12.18 1.44
C GLN A 213 6.54 10.71 1.07
N THR A 214 6.88 10.42 -0.18
CA THR A 214 7.24 9.06 -0.64
C THR A 214 8.52 8.61 0.07
N ALA A 215 8.40 7.63 0.98
CA ALA A 215 9.56 7.07 1.67
C ALA A 215 10.15 5.93 0.82
N LYS A 216 11.03 6.27 -0.13
CA LYS A 216 11.79 5.28 -0.89
C LYS A 216 13.09 4.98 -0.15
N LEU A 217 13.17 3.83 0.52
CA LEU A 217 14.41 3.33 1.10
C LEU A 217 15.21 2.59 0.03
N THR A 218 16.40 3.08 -0.31
CA THR A 218 17.34 2.41 -1.22
C THR A 218 18.62 2.07 -0.47
N PHE A 219 19.09 0.84 -0.65
CA PHE A 219 20.41 0.44 -0.18
C PHE A 219 21.40 0.64 -1.32
N GLN A 220 22.48 1.36 -1.04
CA GLN A 220 23.59 1.56 -1.97
C GLN A 220 24.86 1.01 -1.33
N MET A 221 25.74 0.46 -2.15
CA MET A 221 27.07 0.07 -1.69
C MET A 221 27.87 1.33 -1.40
N VAL A 222 28.53 1.38 -0.24
CA VAL A 222 29.41 2.49 0.12
C VAL A 222 30.74 2.29 -0.59
N ASP A 223 31.18 3.29 -1.36
CA ASP A 223 32.52 3.32 -1.92
C ASP A 223 33.55 3.61 -0.81
N GLN A 224 34.48 2.68 -0.61
CA GLN A 224 35.54 2.76 0.40
C GLN A 224 36.91 3.12 -0.20
N SER A 225 36.97 3.42 -1.50
CA SER A 225 38.23 3.72 -2.21
C SER A 225 38.89 5.03 -1.77
N MET A 226 38.16 5.93 -1.11
CA MET A 226 38.65 7.22 -0.64
C MET A 226 38.20 7.51 0.81
N PRO A 227 39.06 8.03 1.68
CA PRO A 227 38.67 8.49 3.01
C PRO A 227 37.65 9.63 2.96
N VAL A 228 36.69 9.64 3.89
CA VAL A 228 35.60 10.63 3.95
C VAL A 228 36.14 12.06 4.06
N GLN A 229 37.22 12.27 4.83
CA GLN A 229 37.84 13.60 4.96
C GLN A 229 38.42 14.12 3.65
N ASP A 230 38.97 13.24 2.81
CA ASP A 230 39.55 13.62 1.53
C ASP A 230 38.45 13.87 0.48
N ALA A 231 37.34 13.10 0.53
CA ALA A 231 36.18 13.30 -0.33
C ALA A 231 35.48 14.66 -0.06
N LEU A 232 35.45 15.12 1.20
CA LEU A 232 34.90 16.44 1.57
C LEU A 232 35.75 17.61 1.06
N ASN A 233 37.07 17.41 0.95
CA ASN A 233 38.03 18.43 0.54
C ASN A 233 38.39 18.35 -0.96
N GLY A 234 37.90 17.33 -1.67
CA GLY A 234 38.29 16.99 -3.03
C GLY A 234 37.12 16.63 -3.94
N ARG A 235 37.42 15.96 -5.05
CA ARG A 235 36.42 15.40 -5.97
C ARG A 235 36.25 13.91 -5.63
N PRO A 236 35.07 13.46 -5.19
CA PRO A 236 34.84 12.05 -4.91
C PRO A 236 34.95 11.19 -6.19
N PRO A 237 35.18 9.88 -6.06
CA PRO A 237 35.24 8.94 -7.18
C PRO A 237 33.99 9.01 -8.07
N ALA A 238 34.17 8.82 -9.38
CA ALA A 238 33.04 8.87 -10.30
C ALA A 238 32.08 7.70 -10.06
N GLY A 239 30.84 8.00 -9.66
CA GLY A 239 29.80 6.99 -9.42
C GLY A 239 29.60 6.62 -7.94
N SER A 240 30.29 7.28 -7.00
CA SER A 240 29.94 7.29 -5.57
C SER A 240 28.82 8.28 -5.25
#